data_AF-A0A537N1X9-F1
#
_entry.id   AF-A0A537N1X9-F1
#
_cell.length_a   1.000
_cell.length_b   1.000
_cell.length_c   1.000
_cell.angle_alpha   90.00
_cell.angle_beta   90.00
_cell.angle_gamma   90.00
#
_symmetry.space_group_name_H-M   'P 1'
#
loop_
_entity.id
_entity.type
_entity.pdbx_description
1 polymer ?
#
loop_
_entity_poly.entity_id
_entity_poly.type
_entity_poly.pdbx_seq_one_letter_code
_entity_poly.pdbx_strand_id
1 'polypeptide(L)'
;MKLAMSCLVAAATLLAGCYKVDPLEGTQAEPITVEGRKFTVRVGSTGVPNQYRLLVQRSTMVINPDYELEAERAREVARRIMERTCKGRPYSQAVEGMEGVNYKSVFSCLQT
;
A
#
# COMPACT_ATOMS: atom_id res chain seq x y z
N MET A 1 26.85 -55.39 16.44
CA MET A 1 25.56 -55.15 17.12
C MET A 1 24.73 -54.21 16.26
N LYS A 2 23.62 -54.69 15.70
CA LYS A 2 22.61 -53.90 14.97
C LYS A 2 21.63 -53.33 15.99
N LEU A 3 21.21 -52.07 15.81
CA LEU A 3 19.86 -51.52 16.07
C LEU A 3 19.97 -49.98 16.11
N ALA A 4 19.64 -49.32 15.01
CA ALA A 4 19.25 -47.91 15.02
C ALA A 4 17.80 -47.87 14.55
N MET A 5 16.90 -47.82 15.53
CA MET A 5 15.47 -47.93 15.37
C MET A 5 14.84 -46.53 15.43
N SER A 6 14.03 -46.24 14.42
CA SER A 6 12.89 -45.32 14.42
C SER A 6 13.16 -43.82 14.56
N CYS A 7 13.37 -43.20 13.40
CA CYS A 7 13.13 -41.77 13.18
C CYS A 7 11.59 -41.54 13.14
N LEU A 8 10.98 -41.19 14.28
CA LEU A 8 9.62 -40.64 14.30
C LEU A 8 9.69 -39.19 13.83
N VAL A 9 9.36 -38.96 12.55
CA VAL A 9 9.13 -37.64 11.99
C VAL A 9 7.82 -37.12 12.57
N ALA A 10 7.90 -36.33 13.63
CA ALA A 10 6.80 -35.47 14.06
C ALA A 10 6.68 -34.33 13.04
N ALA A 11 5.87 -34.54 12.00
CA ALA A 11 5.39 -33.47 11.13
C ALA A 11 4.42 -32.59 11.94
N ALA A 12 4.97 -31.79 12.83
CA ALA A 12 4.25 -30.70 13.47
C ALA A 12 3.90 -29.70 12.38
N THR A 13 2.61 -29.67 12.07
CA THR A 13 1.94 -28.72 11.19
C THR A 13 2.49 -27.31 11.40
N LEU A 14 3.23 -26.82 10.40
CA LEU A 14 3.47 -25.40 10.20
C LEU A 14 2.11 -24.75 9.97
N LEU A 15 1.46 -24.31 11.05
CA LEU A 15 0.44 -23.27 10.99
C LEU A 15 1.17 -22.03 10.48
N ALA A 16 1.27 -21.90 9.16
CA ALA A 16 1.62 -20.67 8.48
C ALA A 16 0.54 -19.64 8.83
N GLY A 17 0.70 -19.00 9.99
CA GLY A 17 -0.02 -17.79 10.36
C GLY A 17 0.48 -16.62 9.51
N CYS A 18 0.31 -16.71 8.19
CA CYS A 18 0.51 -15.59 7.28
C CYS A 18 -0.81 -14.83 7.16
N TYR A 19 -1.16 -14.07 8.19
CA TYR A 19 -2.22 -13.07 8.07
C TYR A 19 -1.62 -11.69 8.34
N LYS A 20 -1.30 -11.02 7.24
CA LYS A 20 -1.55 -9.59 6.98
C LYS A 20 -1.38 -9.40 5.47
N VAL A 21 -2.45 -9.62 4.73
CA VAL A 21 -2.54 -9.07 3.37
C VAL A 21 -3.58 -7.96 3.44
N ASP A 22 -3.11 -6.73 3.49
CA ASP A 22 -3.43 -5.84 2.38
C ASP A 22 -2.58 -4.58 2.45
N PRO A 23 -1.74 -4.40 1.43
CA PRO A 23 -1.62 -3.07 0.89
C PRO A 23 -1.51 -3.16 -0.64
N LEU A 24 -2.58 -3.55 -1.32
CA LEU A 24 -2.62 -3.80 -2.77
C LEU A 24 -1.71 -4.97 -3.19
N GLU A 25 -2.26 -6.18 -3.18
CA GLU A 25 -1.56 -7.36 -3.71
C GLU A 25 -0.99 -7.13 -5.12
N GLY A 26 0.20 -7.68 -5.38
CA GLY A 26 0.88 -7.57 -6.67
C GLY A 26 1.52 -6.20 -6.96
N THR A 27 1.54 -5.28 -6.00
CA THR A 27 2.14 -3.94 -6.18
C THR A 27 3.49 -3.81 -5.48
N GLN A 28 4.40 -3.03 -6.07
CA GLN A 28 5.68 -2.69 -5.44
C GLN A 28 5.51 -1.45 -4.54
N ALA A 29 6.14 -1.51 -3.37
CA ALA A 29 6.21 -0.40 -2.44
C ALA A 29 7.31 0.59 -2.87
N GLU A 30 6.93 1.84 -3.09
CA GLU A 30 7.86 2.92 -3.42
C GLU A 30 8.01 3.87 -2.22
N PRO A 31 9.21 4.02 -1.65
CA PRO A 31 9.46 5.04 -0.65
C PRO A 31 9.55 6.42 -1.31
N ILE A 32 8.80 7.39 -0.78
CA ILE A 32 8.85 8.79 -1.22
C ILE A 32 9.04 9.72 -0.03
N THR A 33 9.78 10.81 -0.23
CA THR A 33 9.94 11.87 0.77
C THR A 33 9.28 13.15 0.27
N VAL A 34 8.38 13.71 1.10
CA VAL A 34 7.73 15.00 0.85
C VAL A 34 7.90 15.84 2.11
N GLU A 35 8.51 17.03 1.97
CA GLU A 35 8.79 17.94 3.09
C GLU A 35 9.53 17.28 4.27
N GLY A 36 10.52 16.44 3.97
CA GLY A 36 11.27 15.69 4.97
C GLY A 36 10.50 14.54 5.63
N ARG A 37 9.24 14.30 5.26
CA ARG A 37 8.42 13.18 5.76
C ARG A 37 8.48 12.01 4.80
N LYS A 38 8.63 10.80 5.36
CA LYS A 38 8.72 9.56 4.59
C LYS A 38 7.34 8.91 4.48
N PHE A 39 7.01 8.52 3.26
CA PHE A 39 5.81 7.77 2.91
C PHE A 39 6.20 6.55 2.10
N THR A 40 5.35 5.53 2.17
CA THR A 40 5.40 4.37 1.30
C THR A 40 4.16 4.42 0.42
N VAL A 41 4.35 4.46 -0.89
CA VAL A 41 3.28 4.50 -1.87
C VAL A 41 3.19 3.16 -2.57
N ARG A 42 1.95 2.73 -2.87
CA ARG A 42 1.68 1.59 -3.74
C ARG A 42 0.61 1.98 -4.75
N VAL A 43 0.86 1.62 -6.01
CA VAL A 43 -0.08 1.80 -7.12
C VAL A 43 -0.30 0.45 -7.78
N GLY A 44 -1.56 0.05 -7.90
CA GLY A 44 -1.96 -1.22 -8.52
C GLY A 44 -3.04 -1.02 -9.56
N SER A 45 -3.04 -1.85 -10.59
CA SER A 45 -4.17 -1.92 -11.52
C SER A 45 -5.40 -2.46 -10.80
N THR A 46 -6.57 -1.93 -11.15
CA THR A 46 -7.87 -2.48 -10.70
C THR A 46 -8.40 -3.58 -11.62
N GLY A 47 -7.73 -3.84 -12.74
CA GLY A 47 -8.23 -4.68 -13.85
C GLY A 47 -9.11 -3.89 -14.84
N VAL A 48 -9.57 -2.70 -14.50
CA VAL A 48 -10.26 -1.79 -15.41
C VAL A 48 -9.24 -0.95 -16.18
N PRO A 49 -9.36 -0.80 -17.51
CA PRO A 49 -8.43 0.01 -18.30
C PRO A 49 -8.28 1.44 -17.77
N ASN A 50 -7.03 1.89 -17.63
CA ASN A 50 -6.65 3.21 -17.12
C ASN A 50 -7.09 3.53 -15.68
N GLN A 51 -7.49 2.54 -14.88
CA GLN A 51 -7.91 2.72 -13.50
C GLN A 51 -6.99 2.00 -12.51
N TYR A 52 -6.63 2.71 -11.44
CA TYR A 52 -5.61 2.28 -10.48
C TYR A 52 -6.11 2.46 -9.05
N ARG A 53 -5.72 1.53 -8.16
CA ARG A 53 -5.81 1.73 -6.71
C ARG A 53 -4.50 2.33 -6.21
N LEU A 54 -4.62 3.30 -5.33
CA LEU A 54 -3.53 4.03 -4.71
C LEU A 54 -3.63 3.88 -3.19
N LEU A 55 -2.49 3.60 -2.59
CA LEU A 55 -2.32 3.58 -1.16
C LEU A 55 -1.08 4.41 -0.78
N VAL A 56 -1.29 5.42 0.05
CA VAL A 56 -0.23 6.23 0.65
C VAL A 56 -0.18 5.89 2.14
N GLN A 57 0.91 5.26 2.57
CA GLN A 57 1.15 4.92 3.96
C GLN A 57 2.20 5.85 4.54
N ARG A 58 1.98 6.36 5.74
CA ARG A 58 3.04 7.07 6.46
C ARG A 58 4.05 6.07 7.01
N SER A 59 5.34 6.25 6.68
CA SER A 59 6.39 5.29 7.05
C SER A 59 6.92 5.47 8.48
N THR A 60 6.43 6.46 9.22
CA THR A 60 6.86 6.77 10.59
C THR A 60 5.69 6.72 11.56
N MET A 61 5.95 6.26 12.79
CA MET A 61 4.96 6.32 13.88
C MET A 61 4.66 7.78 14.23
N VAL A 62 3.39 8.10 14.43
CA VAL A 62 2.92 9.42 14.83
C VAL A 62 2.30 9.34 16.21
N ILE A 63 2.85 10.09 17.17
CA ILE A 63 2.29 10.22 18.51
C ILE A 63 1.35 11.43 18.48
N ASN A 64 0.12 11.27 18.95
CA ASN A 64 -0.94 12.30 18.93
C ASN A 64 -1.10 12.95 17.53
N PRO A 65 -1.46 12.16 16.51
CA PRO A 65 -1.61 12.67 15.15
C PRO A 65 -2.70 13.75 15.09
N ASP A 66 -2.35 14.87 14.47
CA ASP A 66 -3.33 15.77 13.88
C ASP A 66 -3.86 15.12 12.59
N TYR A 67 -4.97 14.41 12.68
CA TYR A 67 -5.50 13.63 11.58
C TYR A 67 -5.89 14.47 10.35
N GLU A 68 -6.27 15.73 10.54
CA GLU A 68 -6.61 16.61 9.42
C GLU A 68 -5.37 16.99 8.63
N LEU A 69 -4.32 17.40 9.35
CA LEU A 69 -3.03 17.72 8.77
C LEU A 69 -2.35 16.49 8.13
N GLU A 70 -2.50 15.31 8.73
CA GLU A 70 -2.04 14.06 8.13
C GLU A 70 -2.79 13.69 6.85
N ALA A 71 -4.11 13.91 6.82
CA ALA A 71 -4.91 13.69 5.62
C ALA A 71 -4.54 14.67 4.50
N GLU A 72 -4.27 15.94 4.81
CA GLU A 72 -3.78 16.92 3.83
C GLU A 72 -2.45 16.48 3.20
N ARG A 73 -1.47 16.09 4.03
CA ARG A 73 -0.15 15.63 3.56
C ARG A 73 -0.26 14.37 2.71
N ALA A 74 -1.07 13.41 3.13
CA ALA A 74 -1.27 12.17 2.37
C ALA A 74 -1.97 12.44 1.03
N ARG A 75 -2.92 13.39 0.98
CA ARG A 75 -3.55 13.86 -0.26
C ARG A 75 -2.57 14.54 -1.21
N GLU A 76 -1.65 15.35 -0.70
CA GLU A 76 -0.61 15.98 -1.52
C GLU A 76 0.34 14.94 -2.14
N VAL A 77 0.75 13.92 -1.37
CA VAL A 77 1.51 12.78 -1.91
C VAL A 77 0.69 12.07 -2.98
N ALA A 78 -0.59 11.80 -2.71
CA ALA A 78 -1.47 11.12 -3.65
C ALA A 78 -1.59 11.88 -4.98
N ARG A 79 -1.77 13.21 -4.93
CA ARG A 79 -1.84 14.09 -6.09
C ARG A 79 -0.61 13.94 -6.99
N ARG A 80 0.60 14.03 -6.42
CA ARG A 80 1.86 13.87 -7.18
C ARG A 80 1.96 12.51 -7.87
N ILE A 81 1.53 11.46 -7.17
CA ILE A 81 1.57 10.10 -7.70
C ILE A 81 0.57 9.90 -8.84
N MET A 82 -0.65 10.45 -8.71
CA MET A 82 -1.66 10.42 -9.77
C MET A 82 -1.19 11.19 -11.01
N GLU A 83 -0.65 12.39 -10.83
CA GLU A 83 -0.07 13.21 -11.92
C GLU A 83 1.03 12.46 -12.67
N ARG A 84 1.95 11.84 -11.93
CA ARG A 84 3.04 11.03 -12.49
C ARG A 84 2.50 9.80 -13.23
N THR A 85 1.55 9.09 -12.64
CA THR A 85 0.96 7.88 -13.23
C THR A 85 0.19 8.19 -14.51
N CYS A 86 -0.57 9.28 -14.51
CA CYS A 86 -1.32 9.73 -15.68
C CYS A 86 -0.49 10.51 -16.70
N LYS A 87 0.80 10.72 -16.43
CA LYS A 87 1.74 11.43 -17.31
C LYS A 87 1.27 12.85 -17.65
N GLY A 88 0.73 13.55 -16.65
CA GLY A 88 0.16 14.89 -16.81
C GLY A 88 -1.22 14.97 -17.45
N ARG A 89 -1.82 13.83 -17.87
CA ARG A 89 -3.21 13.82 -18.32
C ARG A 89 -4.18 14.08 -17.16
N PRO A 90 -5.36 14.67 -17.43
CA PRO A 90 -6.42 14.78 -16.44
C PRO A 90 -6.79 13.42 -15.85
N TYR A 91 -7.22 13.41 -14.60
CA TYR A 91 -7.69 12.20 -13.92
C TYR A 91 -8.95 12.47 -13.11
N SER A 92 -9.81 11.47 -13.00
CA SER A 92 -10.91 11.44 -12.03
C SER A 92 -10.49 10.62 -10.83
N GLN A 93 -10.83 11.08 -9.63
CA GLN A 93 -10.50 10.40 -8.38
C GLN A 93 -11.76 10.05 -7.60
N ALA A 94 -11.90 8.78 -7.23
CA ALA A 94 -12.80 8.33 -6.19
C ALA A 94 -11.98 8.16 -4.90
N VAL A 95 -12.25 9.00 -3.91
CA VAL A 95 -11.58 8.93 -2.61
C VAL A 95 -12.24 7.82 -1.80
N GLU A 96 -11.47 6.79 -1.41
CA GLU A 96 -11.95 5.76 -0.47
C GLU A 96 -11.87 6.28 0.98
N GLY A 97 -10.87 7.11 1.28
CA GLY A 97 -10.77 7.86 2.53
C GLY A 97 -9.46 7.62 3.28
N MET A 98 -9.51 7.92 4.58
CA MET A 98 -8.39 7.70 5.51
C MET A 98 -8.64 6.46 6.36
N GLU A 99 -7.60 5.65 6.55
CA GLU A 99 -7.54 4.61 7.57
C GLU A 99 -6.39 4.93 8.52
N GLY A 100 -6.71 5.55 9.66
CA GLY A 100 -5.73 6.18 10.52
C GLY A 100 -5.00 7.32 9.79
N VAL A 101 -3.70 7.18 9.58
CA VAL A 101 -2.86 8.14 8.84
C VAL A 101 -2.58 7.71 7.39
N ASN A 102 -3.20 6.62 6.93
CA ASN A 102 -3.02 6.10 5.59
C ASN A 102 -4.16 6.56 4.68
N TYR A 103 -3.81 6.98 3.47
CA TYR A 103 -4.77 7.44 2.48
C TYR A 103 -4.98 6.37 1.40
N LYS A 104 -6.26 6.10 1.08
CA LYS A 104 -6.69 5.14 0.06
C LYS A 104 -7.56 5.83 -0.99
N SER A 105 -7.34 5.47 -2.25
CA SER A 105 -8.13 6.01 -3.35
C SER A 105 -8.09 5.12 -4.59
N VAL A 106 -9.11 5.21 -5.42
CA VAL A 106 -9.11 4.73 -6.80
C VAL A 106 -9.12 5.93 -7.72
N PHE A 107 -8.30 5.91 -8.77
CA PHE A 107 -8.27 6.98 -9.76
C PHE A 107 -8.20 6.42 -11.19
N SER A 108 -8.77 7.17 -12.13
CA SER A 108 -8.76 6.85 -13.56
C SER A 108 -8.06 7.96 -14.34
N CYS A 109 -7.08 7.61 -15.15
CA CYS A 109 -6.50 8.55 -16.10
C CYS A 109 -7.45 8.75 -17.28
N LEU A 110 -7.82 9.98 -17.56
CA LEU A 110 -8.75 10.32 -18.64
C LEU A 110 -8.02 10.34 -19.98
N GLN A 111 -8.74 9.96 -21.04
CA GLN A 111 -8.26 10.14 -22.41
C GLN A 111 -8.55 11.58 -22.83
N THR A 112 -7.52 12.24 -23.36
CA THR A 112 -7.60 13.54 -24.03
C THR A 112 -7.95 13.34 -25.50
#